data_AF-A0A227IFE3-F1
#
_entry.id   AF-A0A227IFE3-F1
#
_cell.length_a   1.000
_cell.length_b   1.000
_cell.length_c   1.000
_cell.angle_alpha   90.00
_cell.angle_beta   90.00
_cell.angle_gamma   90.00
#
_symmetry.space_group_name_H-M   'P 1'
#
loop_
_entity.id
_entity.type
_entity.pdbx_description
1 polymer ?
#
loop_
_entity_poly.entity_id
_entity_poly.type
_entity_poly.pdbx_seq_one_letter_code
_entity_poly.pdbx_strand_id
1 'polypeptide(L)' 'KEVVKEADGSLTLHLENGESQNVDQLIWAIGRHPATDAINLASTGVATNEKGYIKVDEYQETNVKGIYCVGDIMEGGI' A
#
# COMPACT_ATOMS: atom_id res chain seq x y z
N LYS A 1 15.67 -2.96 -10.40
CA LYS A 1 15.97 -1.95 -11.45
C LYS A 1 15.66 -0.55 -10.94
N GLU A 2 16.13 0.49 -11.62
CA GLU A 2 16.17 1.87 -11.10
C GLU A 2 15.55 2.88 -12.07
N VAL A 3 15.23 4.06 -11.53
CA VAL A 3 14.88 5.26 -12.29
C VAL A 3 15.97 6.29 -12.05
N VAL A 4 16.58 6.76 -13.13
CA VAL A 4 17.62 7.80 -13.09
C VAL A 4 17.00 9.12 -13.55
N LYS A 5 17.28 10.20 -12.81
CA LYS A 5 16.96 11.55 -13.24
C LYS A 5 18.14 12.13 -14.00
N GLU A 6 17.91 12.50 -15.25
CA GLU A 6 18.94 13.02 -16.15
C GLU A 6 19.19 14.52 -15.92
N ALA A 7 20.31 15.02 -16.44
CA ALA A 7 20.70 16.43 -16.32
C ALA A 7 19.72 17.39 -17.01
N ASP A 8 19.03 16.94 -18.06
CA ASP A 8 17.99 17.71 -18.76
C ASP A 8 16.61 17.65 -18.09
N GLY A 9 16.49 16.89 -16.98
CA GLY A 9 15.27 16.72 -16.22
C GLY A 9 14.38 15.56 -16.65
N SER A 10 14.69 14.88 -17.76
CA SER A 10 14.02 13.63 -18.15
C SER A 10 14.33 12.49 -17.18
N LEU A 11 13.56 11.41 -17.27
CA LEU A 11 13.73 10.19 -16.48
C LEU A 11 14.07 9.02 -17.39
N THR A 12 15.11 8.27 -17.05
CA THR A 12 15.42 6.99 -17.68
C THR A 12 14.96 5.85 -16.76
N LEU A 13 13.95 5.10 -17.20
CA LEU A 13 13.51 3.87 -16.57
C LEU A 13 14.31 2.71 -17.14
N HIS A 14 15.04 1.99 -16.30
CA HIS A 14 15.65 0.73 -16.69
C HIS A 14 14.70 -0.44 -16.36
N LEU A 15 14.51 -1.40 -17.28
CA LEU A 15 13.65 -2.58 -17.09
C LEU A 15 14.44 -3.88 -16.92
N GLU A 16 13.97 -4.85 -16.14
CA GLU A 16 14.74 -6.05 -15.74
C GLU A 16 15.35 -6.84 -16.89
N ASN A 17 14.69 -6.86 -18.06
CA ASN A 17 15.16 -7.50 -19.29
C ASN A 17 16.35 -6.81 -19.97
N GLY A 18 16.85 -5.70 -19.42
CA GLY A 18 17.96 -4.92 -19.99
C GLY A 18 17.52 -3.71 -20.80
N GLU A 19 16.24 -3.62 -21.18
CA GLU A 19 15.69 -2.49 -21.92
C GLU A 19 15.66 -1.22 -21.06
N SER A 20 15.57 -0.07 -21.71
CA SER A 20 15.46 1.24 -21.06
C SER A 20 14.56 2.16 -21.86
N GLN A 21 13.84 3.03 -21.17
CA GLN A 21 12.92 4.00 -21.75
C GLN A 21 13.16 5.38 -21.15
N ASN A 22 13.38 6.39 -22.01
CA ASN A 22 13.45 7.79 -21.59
C ASN A 22 12.05 8.41 -21.71
N VAL A 23 11.63 9.15 -20.68
CA VAL A 23 10.31 9.79 -20.55
C VAL A 23 10.42 11.12 -19.82
N ASP A 24 9.47 12.03 -20.05
CA ASP A 24 9.40 13.29 -19.28
C ASP A 24 8.86 13.08 -17.86
N GLN A 25 7.95 12.12 -17.69
CA GLN A 25 7.23 11.85 -16.43
C GLN A 25 7.01 10.35 -16.24
N LEU A 26 7.03 9.90 -14.99
CA LEU A 26 6.78 8.51 -14.60
C LEU A 26 5.78 8.47 -13.43
N ILE A 27 4.76 7.62 -13.54
CA ILE A 27 3.73 7.44 -12.51
C ILE A 27 3.84 6.03 -11.93
N TRP A 28 4.11 5.93 -10.62
CA TRP A 28 4.04 4.67 -9.90
C TRP A 28 2.58 4.34 -9.57
N ALA A 29 1.99 3.42 -10.33
CA ALA A 29 0.62 2.93 -10.13
C ALA A 29 0.62 1.42 -9.83
N ILE A 30 1.54 0.97 -8.98
CA ILE A 30 1.85 -0.47 -8.77
C ILE A 30 0.99 -1.15 -7.69
N GLY A 31 0.20 -0.38 -6.95
CA GLY A 31 -0.67 -0.93 -5.90
C GLY A 31 -1.02 0.09 -4.82
N ARG A 32 -1.76 -0.40 -3.82
CA ARG A 32 -2.17 0.32 -2.61
C ARG A 32 -1.83 -0.53 -1.38
N HIS A 33 -1.73 0.13 -0.23
CA HIS A 33 -1.56 -0.51 1.08
C HIS A 33 -2.56 0.10 2.08
N PRO A 34 -2.95 -0.64 3.13
CA PRO A 34 -3.88 -0.15 4.14
C PRO A 34 -3.25 0.97 4.98
N ALA A 35 -4.01 2.02 5.27
CA ALA A 35 -3.56 3.17 6.06
C ALA A 35 -3.71 2.90 7.57
N THR A 36 -2.89 2.00 8.11
CA THR A 36 -2.97 1.56 9.53
C THR A 36 -1.80 2.05 10.39
N ASP A 37 -0.80 2.68 9.80
CA ASP A 37 0.46 3.10 10.41
C ASP A 37 0.40 4.46 11.12
N ALA A 38 -0.43 5.39 10.63
CA ALA A 38 -0.48 6.77 11.13
C ALA A 38 -1.54 7.04 12.22
N ILE A 39 -2.30 6.02 12.65
CA ILE A 39 -3.45 6.18 13.56
C ILE A 39 -3.23 5.61 14.97
N ASN A 40 -2.00 5.22 15.31
CA ASN A 40 -1.67 4.56 16.58
C ASN A 40 -2.55 3.32 16.86
N LEU A 41 -2.82 2.52 15.81
CA LEU A 41 -3.69 1.35 15.88
C LEU A 41 -3.25 0.36 16.96
N ALA A 42 -1.95 0.24 17.20
CA ALA A 42 -1.39 -0.65 18.21
C ALA A 42 -1.96 -0.40 19.62
N SER A 43 -2.33 0.85 19.96
CA SER A 43 -2.90 1.18 21.27
C SER A 43 -4.31 0.61 21.49
N THR A 44 -5.00 0.17 20.44
CA THR A 44 -6.35 -0.41 20.54
C THR A 44 -6.33 -1.92 20.74
N GLY A 45 -5.22 -2.60 20.41
CA GLY A 45 -5.14 -4.06 20.38
C GLY A 45 -5.80 -4.72 19.16
N VAL A 46 -6.22 -3.94 18.16
CA VAL A 46 -6.77 -4.47 16.90
C VAL A 46 -5.69 -5.20 16.12
N ALA A 47 -6.01 -6.41 15.68
CA ALA A 47 -5.12 -7.27 14.94
C ALA A 47 -5.15 -6.97 13.44
N THR A 48 -3.95 -6.97 12.83
CA THR A 48 -3.77 -6.94 11.38
C THR A 48 -3.23 -8.26 10.86
N ASN A 49 -3.34 -8.50 9.55
CA ASN A 49 -2.56 -9.55 8.88
C ASN A 49 -1.12 -9.09 8.60
N GLU A 50 -0.32 -9.95 7.98
CA GLU A 50 1.10 -9.69 7.66
C GLU A 50 1.30 -8.52 6.68
N LYS A 51 0.25 -8.17 5.92
CA LYS A 51 0.23 -7.05 4.97
C LYS A 51 -0.33 -5.76 5.58
N GLY A 52 -0.66 -5.75 6.87
CA GLY A 52 -1.14 -4.58 7.60
C GLY A 52 -2.64 -4.30 7.47
N TYR A 53 -3.42 -5.19 6.84
CA TYR A 53 -4.87 -5.05 6.73
C TYR A 53 -5.56 -5.47 8.03
N ILE A 54 -6.61 -4.76 8.42
CA ILE A 54 -7.36 -5.06 9.66
C ILE A 54 -8.16 -6.35 9.48
N LYS A 55 -8.01 -7.29 10.42
CA LYS A 55 -8.79 -8.53 10.43
C LYS A 55 -10.19 -8.26 10.95
N VAL A 56 -11.18 -8.79 10.23
CA VAL A 56 -12.60 -8.69 10.59
C VAL A 56 -13.31 -10.03 10.40
N ASP A 57 -14.46 -10.20 11.03
CA ASP A 57 -15.39 -11.29 10.76
C ASP A 57 -16.40 -10.95 9.65
N GLU A 58 -17.38 -11.84 9.42
CA GLU A 58 -18.41 -11.64 8.39
C GLU A 58 -19.33 -10.44 8.63
N TYR A 59 -19.37 -9.93 9.87
CA TYR A 59 -20.15 -8.78 10.30
C TYR A 59 -19.31 -7.51 10.45
N GLN A 60 -18.05 -7.53 10.00
CA GLN A 60 -17.12 -6.41 10.03
C GLN A 60 -16.65 -6.02 11.44
N GLU A 61 -16.77 -6.94 12.40
CA GLU A 61 -16.22 -6.76 13.74
C GLU A 61 -14.73 -7.10 13.76
N THR A 62 -13.92 -6.28 14.42
CA THR A 62 -12.52 -6.63 14.71
C THR A 62 -12.43 -7.58 15.91
N ASN A 63 -11.23 -8.03 16.25
CA ASN A 63 -10.99 -8.78 17.50
C ASN A 63 -11.24 -7.97 18.78
N VAL A 64 -11.42 -6.63 18.68
CA VAL A 64 -11.67 -5.74 19.82
C VAL A 64 -13.12 -5.29 19.79
N LYS A 65 -13.89 -5.71 20.80
CA LYS A 65 -15.32 -5.40 20.91
C LYS A 65 -15.58 -3.88 20.85
N GLY A 66 -16.50 -3.49 19.98
CA GLY A 66 -16.87 -2.08 19.76
C GLY A 66 -15.99 -1.34 18.75
N ILE A 67 -14.99 -2.01 18.17
CA ILE A 67 -14.21 -1.50 17.04
C ILE A 67 -14.53 -2.31 15.80
N TYR A 68 -14.91 -1.61 14.74
CA TYR A 68 -15.34 -2.16 13.45
C TYR A 68 -14.49 -1.57 12.33
N CYS A 69 -14.44 -2.26 11.19
CA CYS A 69 -13.62 -1.83 10.06
C CYS A 69 -14.30 -2.23 8.74
N VAL A 70 -14.33 -1.33 7.76
CA VAL A 70 -14.95 -1.56 6.44
C VAL A 70 -14.11 -0.95 5.31
N GLY A 71 -14.24 -1.49 4.10
CA GLY A 71 -13.59 -0.98 2.88
C GLY A 71 -12.15 -1.48 2.70
N ASP A 72 -11.37 -0.81 1.84
CA ASP A 72 -10.01 -1.24 1.42
C ASP A 72 -9.04 -1.55 2.57
N ILE A 73 -9.26 -1.01 3.76
CA ILE A 73 -8.34 -1.14 4.90
C ILE A 73 -8.44 -2.50 5.61
N MET A 74 -9.52 -3.27 5.37
CA MET A 74 -9.74 -4.59 5.97
C MET A 74 -9.16 -5.73 5.11
N GLU A 75 -8.89 -6.88 5.74
CA GLU A 75 -8.45 -8.08 5.05
C GLU A 75 -9.54 -8.56 4.08
N GLY A 76 -9.17 -8.76 2.81
CA GLY A 76 -10.12 -9.16 1.77
C GLY A 76 -11.10 -8.05 1.39
N GLY A 77 -10.70 -6.77 1.55
CA GLY A 77 -11.50 -5.57 1.25
C GLY A 77 -12.30 -5.62 -0.06
N ILE A 78 -13.28 -4.73 -0.17
CA ILE A 78 -14.20 -4.62 -1.32
C ILE A 78 -13.45 -4.11 -2.56
#